data_AF-A0A952T833-F1
#
_entry.id   AF-A0A952T833-F1
#
_cell.length_a   1.000
_cell.length_b   1.000
_cell.length_c   1.000
_cell.angle_alpha   90.00
_cell.angle_beta   90.00
_cell.angle_gamma   90.00
#
_symmetry.space_group_name_H-M   'P 1'
#
loop_
_entity.id
_entity.type
_entity.pdbx_description
1 polymer ?
#
loop_
_entity_poly.entity_id
_entity_poly.type
_entity_poly.pdbx_seq_one_letter_code
_entity_poly.pdbx_strand_id
1 'polypeptide(L)'
;MTNKGKIVYLLSMMAMVFIVLGYISITQLKKSEITRITDETIESIHTTSLDLFKNDVDFFNRELHKPEYYQTGKSIYLDRHDRLIGQLHNLIEEATQTENINIDNDLLEIDSIAQRYDKAFKDLSAKITEKGFYKFGLEGKLLKAGEELEDEKLVDPEELMLLEKHEKNYLLRGDSASILALHTLANRLIEKYKTHSAKKQGIENYVNAFNDFVAVSNEIGFSKQTGLKNELNNRTDELLEAIGSLSTKAEEYTIRAFARGHNMFMIAIITAVTFCFVLIILIARKL
;
A
#
# COMPACT_ATOMS: atom_id res chain seq x y z
N MET A 1 -18.07 27.81 67.26
CA MET A 1 -18.41 27.95 65.82
C MET A 1 -19.92 28.01 65.71
N THR A 2 -20.50 29.11 65.26
CA THR A 2 -21.95 29.25 65.10
C THR A 2 -22.46 28.25 64.05
N ASN A 3 -23.69 27.76 64.15
CA ASN A 3 -24.26 26.79 63.19
C ASN A 3 -24.12 27.24 61.72
N LYS A 4 -24.11 28.57 61.49
CA LYS A 4 -23.86 29.17 60.17
C LYS A 4 -22.46 28.88 59.63
N GLY A 5 -21.42 28.95 60.46
CA GLY A 5 -20.04 28.64 60.04
C GLY A 5 -19.84 27.19 59.62
N LYS A 6 -20.54 26.25 60.28
CA LYS A 6 -20.49 24.81 59.94
C LYS A 6 -21.10 24.54 58.55
N ILE A 7 -22.21 25.20 58.23
CA ILE A 7 -22.89 25.07 56.93
C ILE A 7 -22.02 25.65 55.80
N VAL A 8 -21.42 26.83 56.00
CA VAL A 8 -20.54 27.46 55.00
C VAL A 8 -19.32 26.58 54.69
N TYR A 9 -18.72 25.94 55.71
CA TYR A 9 -17.61 25.01 55.52
C TYR A 9 -18.01 23.78 54.70
N LEU A 10 -19.16 23.16 55.00
CA LEU A 10 -19.68 22.01 54.24
C LEU A 10 -19.93 22.37 52.77
N LEU A 11 -20.53 23.53 52.50
CA LEU A 11 -20.78 24.00 51.13
C LEU A 11 -19.49 24.27 50.35
N SER A 12 -18.50 24.92 50.98
CA SER A 12 -17.21 25.19 50.35
C SER A 12 -16.45 23.91 49.98
N MET A 13 -16.54 22.86 50.81
CA MET A 13 -15.88 21.58 50.51
C MET A 13 -16.63 20.77 49.46
N MET A 14 -17.97 20.80 49.48
CA MET A 14 -18.77 20.18 48.41
C MET A 14 -18.42 20.81 47.06
N ALA A 15 -18.27 22.14 47.01
CA ALA A 15 -17.77 22.85 45.83
C ALA A 15 -16.36 22.38 45.41
N MET A 16 -15.43 22.16 46.35
CA MET A 16 -14.09 21.64 46.05
C MET A 16 -14.14 20.24 45.41
N VAL A 17 -14.97 19.33 45.93
CA VAL A 17 -15.14 17.98 45.34
C VAL A 17 -15.68 18.08 43.91
N PHE A 18 -16.69 18.94 43.67
CA PHE A 18 -17.22 19.17 42.33
C PHE A 18 -16.18 19.78 41.39
N ILE A 19 -15.30 20.66 41.87
CA ILE A 19 -14.21 21.22 41.07
C ILE A 19 -13.21 20.12 40.67
N VAL A 20 -12.83 19.24 41.59
CA VAL A 20 -11.90 18.12 41.30
C VAL A 20 -12.53 17.13 40.32
N LEU A 21 -13.79 16.74 40.54
CA LEU A 21 -14.51 15.86 39.62
C LEU A 21 -14.70 16.50 38.25
N GLY A 22 -15.02 17.80 38.20
CA GLY A 22 -15.10 18.58 36.97
C GLY A 22 -13.77 18.62 36.23
N TYR A 23 -12.66 18.84 36.94
CA TYR A 23 -11.31 18.82 36.36
C TYR A 23 -10.94 17.44 35.79
N ILE A 24 -11.23 16.36 36.52
CA ILE A 24 -11.00 14.98 36.03
C ILE A 24 -11.89 14.71 34.81
N SER A 25 -13.16 15.12 34.85
CA SER A 25 -14.08 14.94 33.72
C SER A 25 -13.60 15.69 32.47
N ILE A 26 -13.18 16.95 32.59
CA ILE A 26 -12.65 17.75 31.47
C ILE A 26 -11.38 17.11 30.89
N THR A 27 -10.47 16.63 31.75
CA THR A 27 -9.23 15.98 31.28
C THR A 27 -9.50 14.65 30.59
N GLN A 28 -10.51 13.89 31.02
CA GLN A 28 -10.92 12.66 30.33
C GLN A 28 -11.62 12.93 29.01
N LEU A 29 -12.50 13.94 28.95
CA LEU A 29 -13.16 14.34 27.70
C LEU A 29 -12.14 14.74 26.63
N LYS A 30 -11.12 15.53 27.00
CA LYS A 30 -10.02 15.88 26.09
C LYS A 30 -9.26 14.65 25.59
N LYS A 31 -8.98 13.69 26.47
CA LYS A 31 -8.30 12.44 26.08
C LYS A 31 -9.15 11.58 25.16
N SER A 32 -10.44 11.46 25.43
CA SER A 32 -11.35 10.72 24.54
C SER A 32 -11.49 11.35 23.16
N GLU A 33 -11.44 12.69 23.09
CA GLU A 33 -11.49 13.41 21.82
C GLU A 33 -10.23 13.17 20.99
N ILE A 34 -9.05 13.25 21.61
CA ILE A 34 -7.77 12.93 20.95
C ILE A 34 -7.77 11.48 20.46
N THR A 35 -8.17 10.54 21.31
CA THR A 35 -8.24 9.12 20.95
C THR A 35 -9.19 8.88 19.77
N ARG A 36 -10.37 9.51 19.76
CA ARG A 36 -11.32 9.39 18.65
C ARG A 36 -10.73 9.92 17.34
N ILE A 37 -10.08 11.09 17.37
CA ILE A 37 -9.45 11.66 16.17
C ILE A 37 -8.38 10.71 15.62
N THR A 38 -7.58 10.12 16.50
CA THR A 38 -6.55 9.15 16.09
C THR A 38 -7.15 7.89 15.49
N ASP A 39 -8.21 7.33 16.08
CA ASP A 39 -8.89 6.16 15.53
C ASP A 39 -9.46 6.47 14.13
N GLU A 40 -10.10 7.63 13.97
CA GLU A 40 -10.63 8.10 12.67
C GLU A 40 -9.51 8.28 11.62
N THR A 41 -8.35 8.79 12.02
CA THR A 41 -7.20 8.95 11.12
C THR A 41 -6.60 7.60 10.73
N ILE A 42 -6.45 6.66 11.67
CA ILE A 42 -5.95 5.31 11.37
C ILE A 42 -6.91 4.56 10.45
N GLU A 43 -8.22 4.67 10.67
CA GLU A 43 -9.23 4.11 9.78
C GLU A 43 -9.16 4.73 8.38
N SER A 44 -8.93 6.04 8.29
CA SER A 44 -8.75 6.75 7.03
C SER A 44 -7.48 6.32 6.29
N ILE A 45 -6.37 6.13 7.00
CA ILE A 45 -5.12 5.55 6.46
C ILE A 45 -5.41 4.17 5.87
N HIS A 46 -6.02 3.29 6.65
CA HIS A 46 -6.34 1.93 6.22
C HIS A 46 -7.26 1.90 4.99
N THR A 47 -8.35 2.69 5.01
CA THR A 47 -9.30 2.75 3.90
C THR A 47 -8.67 3.31 2.64
N THR A 48 -7.85 4.35 2.76
CA THR A 48 -7.10 4.94 1.64
C THR A 48 -6.12 3.94 1.03
N SER A 49 -5.41 3.16 1.86
CA SER A 49 -4.53 2.08 1.38
C SER A 49 -5.31 0.97 0.66
N LEU A 50 -6.49 0.57 1.15
CA LEU A 50 -7.32 -0.41 0.45
C LEU A 50 -7.82 0.11 -0.91
N ASP A 51 -8.22 1.38 -0.98
CA ASP A 51 -8.62 2.02 -2.23
C ASP A 51 -7.45 2.14 -3.22
N LEU A 52 -6.24 2.41 -2.72
CA LEU A 52 -5.00 2.41 -3.50
C LEU A 52 -4.74 1.03 -4.11
N PHE A 53 -4.74 -0.03 -3.30
CA PHE A 53 -4.49 -1.39 -3.79
C PHE A 53 -5.55 -1.83 -4.80
N LYS A 54 -6.82 -1.50 -4.54
CA LYS A 54 -7.91 -1.79 -5.48
C LYS A 54 -7.73 -1.05 -6.80
N ASN A 55 -7.39 0.24 -6.75
CA ASN A 55 -7.12 1.05 -7.93
C ASN A 55 -6.00 0.43 -8.78
N ASP A 56 -4.92 -0.01 -8.13
CA ASP A 56 -3.74 -0.55 -8.80
C ASP A 56 -4.03 -1.92 -9.41
N VAL A 57 -4.81 -2.76 -8.72
CA VAL A 57 -5.33 -4.01 -9.29
C VAL A 57 -6.22 -3.74 -10.50
N ASP A 58 -7.10 -2.73 -10.44
CA ASP A 58 -7.93 -2.36 -11.58
C ASP A 58 -7.09 -1.80 -12.75
N PHE A 59 -6.03 -1.04 -12.48
CA PHE A 59 -5.07 -0.60 -13.50
C PHE A 59 -4.47 -1.81 -14.24
N PHE A 60 -3.89 -2.77 -13.51
CA PHE A 60 -3.25 -3.94 -14.11
C PHE A 60 -4.25 -4.82 -14.88
N ASN A 61 -5.48 -4.96 -14.37
CA ASN A 61 -6.47 -5.85 -14.98
C ASN A 61 -7.21 -5.19 -16.16
N ARG A 62 -7.41 -3.87 -16.15
CA ARG A 62 -8.29 -3.19 -17.11
C ARG A 62 -7.54 -2.28 -18.06
N GLU A 63 -6.64 -1.45 -17.56
CA GLU A 63 -6.03 -0.39 -18.36
C GLU A 63 -4.96 -0.93 -19.31
N LEU A 64 -4.15 -1.88 -18.83
CA LEU A 64 -3.06 -2.48 -19.62
C LEU A 64 -3.52 -3.37 -20.79
N HIS A 65 -4.82 -3.60 -20.93
CA HIS A 65 -5.40 -4.31 -22.07
C HIS A 65 -6.03 -3.36 -23.10
N LYS A 66 -5.85 -2.04 -22.93
CA LYS A 66 -6.38 -1.01 -23.83
C LYS A 66 -5.29 -0.43 -24.72
N PRO A 67 -5.38 -0.57 -26.06
CA PRO A 67 -4.45 0.06 -26.99
C PRO A 67 -4.30 1.58 -26.79
N GLU A 68 -5.37 2.26 -26.38
CA GLU A 68 -5.41 3.72 -26.21
C GLU A 68 -4.43 4.19 -25.12
N TYR A 69 -4.21 3.40 -24.07
CA TYR A 69 -3.24 3.71 -23.02
C TYR A 69 -1.83 3.76 -23.61
N TYR A 70 -1.43 2.76 -24.40
CA TYR A 70 -0.11 2.70 -25.02
C TYR A 70 0.10 3.75 -26.11
N GLN A 71 -0.97 4.22 -26.74
CA GLN A 71 -0.91 5.31 -27.71
C GLN A 71 -0.77 6.69 -27.06
N THR A 72 -1.45 6.92 -25.94
CA THR A 72 -1.59 8.26 -25.34
C THR A 72 -0.74 8.47 -24.09
N GLY A 73 -0.33 7.39 -23.41
CA GLY A 73 0.31 7.40 -22.10
C GLY A 73 -0.59 7.87 -20.96
N LYS A 74 -1.89 8.09 -21.20
CA LYS A 74 -2.82 8.64 -20.20
C LYS A 74 -3.62 7.53 -19.54
N SER A 75 -3.73 7.56 -18.22
CA SER A 75 -4.51 6.60 -17.43
C SER A 75 -5.15 7.28 -16.23
N ILE A 76 -6.48 7.16 -16.12
CA ILE A 76 -7.22 7.64 -14.96
C ILE A 76 -6.79 6.94 -13.66
N TYR A 77 -6.28 5.71 -13.77
CA TYR A 77 -5.82 4.92 -12.64
C TYR A 77 -4.45 5.37 -12.15
N LEU A 78 -3.55 5.79 -13.04
CA LEU A 78 -2.25 6.37 -12.65
C LEU A 78 -2.47 7.71 -11.94
N ASP A 79 -3.32 8.57 -12.52
CA ASP A 79 -3.66 9.84 -11.88
C ASP A 79 -4.32 9.63 -10.50
N ARG A 80 -5.14 8.57 -10.36
CA ARG A 80 -5.78 8.23 -9.09
C ARG A 80 -4.79 7.63 -8.09
N HIS A 81 -3.85 6.81 -8.54
CA HIS A 81 -2.77 6.28 -7.71
C HIS A 81 -1.99 7.42 -7.04
N ASP A 82 -1.48 8.37 -7.83
CA ASP A 82 -0.71 9.50 -7.31
C ASP A 82 -1.53 10.35 -6.31
N ARG A 83 -2.84 10.53 -6.56
CA ARG A 83 -3.72 11.20 -5.60
C ARG A 83 -3.88 10.43 -4.30
N LEU A 84 -4.06 9.10 -4.35
CA LEU A 84 -4.24 8.27 -3.16
C LEU A 84 -2.94 8.19 -2.33
N ILE A 85 -1.78 8.10 -2.99
CA ILE A 85 -0.47 8.20 -2.31
C ILE A 85 -0.31 9.56 -1.62
N GLY A 86 -0.64 10.66 -2.32
CA GLY A 86 -0.59 11.99 -1.72
C GLY A 86 -1.56 12.16 -0.55
N GLN A 87 -2.77 11.59 -0.65
CA GLN A 87 -3.74 11.59 0.45
C GLN A 87 -3.23 10.79 1.65
N LEU A 88 -2.63 9.62 1.42
CA LEU A 88 -2.04 8.80 2.47
C LEU A 88 -0.92 9.55 3.19
N HIS A 89 -0.03 10.20 2.44
CA HIS A 89 1.06 11.02 3.02
C HIS A 89 0.51 12.15 3.90
N ASN A 90 -0.48 12.91 3.39
CA ASN A 90 -1.09 14.01 4.15
C ASN A 90 -1.77 13.52 5.43
N LEU A 91 -2.50 12.40 5.38
CA LEU A 91 -3.13 11.79 6.56
C LEU A 91 -2.08 11.43 7.63
N ILE A 92 -0.95 10.88 7.20
CA ILE A 92 0.15 10.53 8.11
C ILE A 92 0.80 11.79 8.69
N GLU A 93 1.07 12.81 7.86
CA GLU A 93 1.65 14.08 8.31
C GLU A 93 0.74 14.75 9.36
N GLU A 94 -0.55 14.88 9.07
CA GLU A 94 -1.54 15.44 10.01
C GLU A 94 -1.60 14.64 11.33
N ALA A 95 -1.51 13.31 11.24
CA ALA A 95 -1.48 12.44 12.42
C ALA A 95 -0.25 12.70 13.29
N THR A 96 0.94 12.85 12.69
CA THR A 96 2.19 13.10 13.43
C THR A 96 2.26 14.49 14.07
N GLN A 97 1.53 15.48 13.55
CA GLN A 97 1.47 16.82 14.14
C GLN A 97 0.51 16.91 15.33
N THR A 98 -0.35 15.92 15.51
CA THR A 98 -1.30 15.88 16.62
C THR A 98 -0.56 15.44 17.88
N GLU A 99 -0.17 16.39 18.74
CA GLU A 99 0.43 16.10 20.05
C GLU A 99 -0.42 15.05 20.79
N ASN A 100 0.17 13.87 21.11
CA ASN A 100 -0.07 13.06 22.32
C ASN A 100 -0.15 11.53 22.16
N ILE A 101 0.35 10.92 21.08
CA ILE A 101 0.32 9.45 20.99
C ILE A 101 1.70 8.91 20.61
N ASN A 102 2.13 7.89 21.35
CA ASN A 102 3.38 7.16 21.14
C ASN A 102 3.32 6.26 19.89
N ILE A 103 2.80 6.78 18.78
CA ILE A 103 2.65 6.10 17.48
C ILE A 103 3.37 6.85 16.35
N ASP A 104 3.99 8.00 16.60
CA ASP A 104 4.68 8.80 15.57
C ASP A 104 5.71 7.98 14.79
N ASN A 105 6.47 7.12 15.48
CA ASN A 105 7.43 6.23 14.82
C ASN A 105 6.74 5.21 13.90
N ASP A 106 5.60 4.66 14.32
CA ASP A 106 4.83 3.71 13.51
C ASP A 106 4.25 4.41 12.26
N LEU A 107 3.77 5.65 12.42
CA LEU A 107 3.29 6.49 11.33
C LEU A 107 4.40 6.82 10.31
N LEU A 108 5.58 7.23 10.79
CA LEU A 108 6.74 7.49 9.93
C LEU A 108 7.24 6.23 9.22
N GLU A 109 7.18 5.07 9.89
CA GLU A 109 7.48 3.78 9.27
C GLU A 109 6.48 3.45 8.15
N ILE A 110 5.18 3.64 8.40
CA ILE A 110 4.13 3.46 7.39
C ILE A 110 4.35 4.39 6.19
N ASP A 111 4.70 5.66 6.40
CA ASP A 111 5.00 6.59 5.29
C ASP A 111 6.19 6.09 4.45
N SER A 112 7.24 5.63 5.13
CA SER A 112 8.41 5.06 4.47
C SER A 112 8.08 3.79 3.66
N ILE A 113 7.20 2.93 4.19
CA ILE A 113 6.72 1.74 3.49
C ILE A 113 5.85 2.15 2.29
N ALA A 114 4.95 3.12 2.45
CA ALA A 114 4.09 3.62 1.38
C ALA A 114 4.90 4.22 0.22
N GLN A 115 6.00 4.93 0.50
CA GLN A 115 6.91 5.43 -0.53
C GLN A 115 7.61 4.28 -1.28
N ARG A 116 8.01 3.21 -0.57
CA ARG A 116 8.57 2.01 -1.21
C ARG A 116 7.53 1.29 -2.07
N TYR A 117 6.28 1.25 -1.62
CA TYR A 117 5.15 0.73 -2.38
C TYR A 117 4.92 1.52 -3.68
N ASP A 118 4.82 2.86 -3.59
CA ASP A 118 4.67 3.76 -4.74
C ASP A 118 5.77 3.53 -5.78
N LYS A 119 7.03 3.46 -5.32
CA LYS A 119 8.17 3.17 -6.20
C LYS A 119 8.02 1.81 -6.89
N ALA A 120 7.69 0.75 -6.14
CA ALA A 120 7.52 -0.60 -6.71
C ALA A 120 6.39 -0.65 -7.74
N PHE A 121 5.28 0.06 -7.48
CA PHE A 121 4.17 0.19 -8.44
C PHE A 121 4.62 0.90 -9.72
N LYS A 122 5.32 2.04 -9.59
CA LYS A 122 5.81 2.83 -10.73
C LYS A 122 6.83 2.06 -11.57
N ASP A 123 7.76 1.35 -10.92
CA ASP A 123 8.74 0.51 -11.62
C ASP A 123 8.05 -0.61 -12.41
N LEU A 124 7.10 -1.31 -11.79
CA LEU A 124 6.32 -2.37 -12.44
C LEU A 124 5.49 -1.81 -13.61
N SER A 125 4.78 -0.70 -13.39
CA SER A 125 3.95 -0.04 -14.41
C SER A 125 4.77 0.41 -15.61
N ALA A 126 5.94 1.03 -15.37
CA ALA A 126 6.86 1.45 -16.41
C ALA A 126 7.35 0.25 -17.22
N LYS A 127 7.73 -0.85 -16.56
CA LYS A 127 8.22 -2.07 -17.22
C LYS A 127 7.14 -2.77 -18.04
N ILE A 128 5.91 -2.86 -17.55
CA ILE A 128 4.81 -3.42 -18.36
C ILE A 128 4.47 -2.50 -19.54
N THR A 129 4.57 -1.18 -19.36
CA THR A 129 4.39 -0.23 -20.46
C THR A 129 5.49 -0.39 -21.52
N GLU A 130 6.75 -0.58 -21.10
CA GLU A 130 7.89 -0.90 -21.97
C GLU A 130 7.67 -2.21 -22.74
N LYS A 131 7.25 -3.27 -22.05
CA LYS A 131 6.88 -4.57 -22.68
C LYS A 131 5.86 -4.35 -23.80
N GLY A 132 4.89 -3.47 -23.56
CA GLY A 132 3.86 -3.14 -24.52
C GLY A 132 2.71 -4.16 -24.55
N PHE A 133 1.76 -3.87 -25.43
CA PHE A 133 0.59 -4.69 -25.70
C PHE A 133 0.22 -4.55 -27.18
N TYR A 134 -0.10 -5.66 -27.84
CA TYR A 134 -0.50 -5.69 -29.25
C TYR A 134 0.58 -5.07 -30.17
N LYS A 135 0.30 -3.94 -30.82
CA LYS A 135 1.21 -3.27 -31.76
C LYS A 135 2.16 -2.26 -31.10
N PHE A 136 2.18 -2.19 -29.78
CA PHE A 136 2.97 -1.21 -29.04
C PHE A 136 4.10 -1.87 -28.25
N GLY A 137 5.13 -1.07 -27.92
CA GLY A 137 6.28 -1.52 -27.12
C GLY A 137 7.09 -2.65 -27.76
N LEU A 138 7.72 -3.45 -26.92
CA LEU A 138 8.51 -4.61 -27.36
C LEU A 138 7.67 -5.71 -28.01
N GLU A 139 6.43 -5.90 -27.55
CA GLU A 139 5.48 -6.84 -28.15
C GLU A 139 5.17 -6.47 -29.62
N GLY A 140 4.92 -5.18 -29.89
CA GLY A 140 4.72 -4.69 -31.25
C GLY A 140 5.98 -4.78 -32.12
N LYS A 141 7.15 -4.53 -31.55
CA LYS A 141 8.44 -4.72 -32.24
C LYS A 141 8.66 -6.18 -32.64
N LEU A 142 8.33 -7.12 -31.75
CA LEU A 142 8.40 -8.55 -32.01
C LEU A 142 7.42 -8.97 -33.10
N LEU A 143 6.16 -8.53 -33.01
CA LEU A 143 5.14 -8.79 -34.04
C LEU A 143 5.60 -8.32 -35.41
N LYS A 144 6.10 -7.08 -35.50
CA LYS A 144 6.60 -6.51 -36.75
C LYS A 144 7.78 -7.30 -37.32
N ALA A 145 8.71 -7.75 -36.47
CA ALA A 145 9.82 -8.57 -36.92
C ALA A 145 9.35 -9.92 -37.48
N GLY A 146 8.27 -10.51 -36.93
CA GLY A 146 7.61 -11.70 -37.48
C GLY A 146 6.95 -11.43 -38.83
N GLU A 147 6.19 -10.33 -38.94
CA GLU A 147 5.56 -9.89 -40.20
C GLU A 147 6.62 -9.66 -41.29
N GLU A 148 7.77 -9.05 -40.97
CA GLU A 148 8.89 -8.86 -41.89
C GLU A 148 9.47 -10.20 -42.40
N LEU A 149 9.57 -11.23 -41.55
CA LEU A 149 10.01 -12.56 -41.98
C LEU A 149 9.03 -13.19 -42.98
N GLU A 150 7.72 -12.98 -42.79
CA GLU A 150 6.64 -13.51 -43.62
C GLU A 150 6.53 -12.78 -44.96
N ASP A 151 6.36 -11.45 -44.92
CA ASP A 151 6.07 -10.61 -46.09
C ASP A 151 7.23 -10.61 -47.09
N GLU A 152 8.46 -10.54 -46.60
CA GLU A 152 9.66 -10.58 -47.42
C GLU A 152 10.09 -12.02 -47.79
N LYS A 153 9.35 -13.05 -47.32
CA LYS A 153 9.63 -14.48 -47.56
C LYS A 153 11.06 -14.86 -47.18
N LEU A 154 11.53 -14.32 -46.06
CA LEU A 154 12.91 -14.52 -45.59
C LEU A 154 13.11 -15.94 -45.06
N VAL A 155 12.05 -16.59 -44.59
CA VAL A 155 12.07 -17.93 -43.99
C VAL A 155 11.02 -18.81 -44.67
N ASP A 156 11.27 -20.13 -44.74
CA ASP A 156 10.28 -21.06 -45.27
C ASP A 156 9.04 -21.09 -44.35
N PRO A 157 7.80 -21.18 -44.87
CA PRO A 157 6.59 -21.06 -44.04
C PRO A 157 6.52 -22.05 -42.87
N GLU A 158 7.02 -23.29 -43.05
CA GLU A 158 7.07 -24.30 -41.98
C GLU A 158 8.06 -23.90 -40.87
N GLU A 159 9.20 -23.31 -41.23
CA GLU A 159 10.22 -22.86 -40.30
C GLU A 159 9.72 -21.63 -39.51
N LEU A 160 9.03 -20.70 -40.18
CA LEU A 160 8.39 -19.55 -39.55
C LEU A 160 7.32 -19.99 -38.54
N MET A 161 6.44 -20.93 -38.94
CA MET A 161 5.41 -21.48 -38.05
C MET A 161 6.01 -22.11 -36.79
N LEU A 162 7.17 -22.76 -36.90
CA LEU A 162 7.88 -23.32 -35.74
C LEU A 162 8.49 -22.22 -34.84
N LEU A 163 9.08 -21.17 -35.41
CA LEU A 163 9.56 -20.01 -34.64
C LEU A 163 8.41 -19.39 -33.84
N GLU A 164 7.31 -19.05 -34.50
CA GLU A 164 6.13 -18.48 -33.86
C GLU A 164 5.53 -19.40 -32.80
N LYS A 165 5.54 -20.73 -33.02
CA LYS A 165 5.06 -21.68 -32.03
C LYS A 165 5.89 -21.59 -30.74
N HIS A 166 7.21 -21.50 -30.85
CA HIS A 166 8.09 -21.36 -29.68
C HIS A 166 7.93 -20.01 -29.00
N GLU A 167 7.78 -18.93 -29.77
CA GLU A 167 7.45 -17.61 -29.24
C GLU A 167 6.12 -17.63 -28.46
N LYS A 168 5.02 -18.04 -29.10
CA LYS A 168 3.67 -18.09 -28.49
C LYS A 168 3.65 -18.96 -27.25
N ASN A 169 4.39 -20.07 -27.26
CA ASN A 169 4.57 -20.92 -26.09
C ASN A 169 5.22 -20.18 -24.91
N TYR A 170 6.27 -19.38 -25.17
CA TYR A 170 6.88 -18.53 -24.16
C TYR A 170 5.91 -17.44 -23.69
N LEU A 171 5.21 -16.75 -24.58
CA LEU A 171 4.23 -15.72 -24.19
C LEU A 171 3.13 -16.27 -23.26
N LEU A 172 2.71 -17.52 -23.47
CA LEU A 172 1.68 -18.17 -22.66
C LEU A 172 2.19 -18.72 -21.32
N ARG A 173 3.45 -19.17 -21.25
CA ARG A 173 3.95 -19.96 -20.09
C ARG A 173 5.17 -19.37 -19.39
N GLY A 174 5.92 -18.49 -20.05
CA GLY A 174 7.17 -17.94 -19.55
C GLY A 174 8.30 -18.95 -19.38
N ASP A 175 8.22 -20.12 -20.00
CA ASP A 175 9.16 -21.21 -19.76
C ASP A 175 10.48 -21.06 -20.55
N SER A 176 11.59 -21.39 -19.91
CA SER A 176 12.93 -21.32 -20.51
C SER A 176 13.16 -22.34 -21.62
N ALA A 177 12.39 -23.44 -21.64
CA ALA A 177 12.47 -24.45 -22.68
C ALA A 177 12.05 -23.88 -24.05
N SER A 178 11.04 -23.01 -24.06
CA SER A 178 10.56 -22.33 -25.27
C SER A 178 11.60 -21.34 -25.82
N ILE A 179 12.30 -20.61 -24.93
CA ILE A 179 13.43 -19.73 -25.31
C ILE A 179 14.54 -20.57 -25.98
N LEU A 180 14.96 -21.66 -25.33
CA LEU A 180 16.02 -22.52 -25.83
C LEU A 180 15.66 -23.14 -27.20
N ALA A 181 14.41 -23.58 -27.35
CA ALA A 181 13.93 -24.16 -28.61
C ALA A 181 13.93 -23.13 -29.75
N LEU A 182 13.48 -21.90 -29.49
CA LEU A 182 13.51 -20.81 -30.46
C LEU A 182 14.94 -20.49 -30.87
N HIS A 183 15.86 -20.31 -29.92
CA HIS A 183 17.27 -20.02 -30.22
C HIS A 183 17.95 -21.14 -31.00
N THR A 184 17.67 -22.40 -30.65
CA THR A 184 18.22 -23.56 -31.36
C THR A 184 17.76 -23.58 -32.83
N LEU A 185 16.46 -23.36 -33.06
CA LEU A 185 15.91 -23.26 -34.40
C LEU A 185 16.52 -22.08 -35.17
N ALA A 186 16.52 -20.90 -34.57
CA ALA A 186 17.04 -19.69 -35.20
C ALA A 186 18.52 -19.82 -35.59
N ASN A 187 19.37 -20.38 -34.71
CA ASN A 187 20.79 -20.61 -35.02
C ASN A 187 20.96 -21.58 -36.20
N ARG A 188 20.14 -22.64 -36.27
CA ARG A 188 20.14 -23.55 -37.43
C ARG A 188 19.75 -22.83 -38.71
N LEU A 189 18.77 -21.93 -38.67
CA LEU A 189 18.33 -21.14 -39.82
C LEU A 189 19.39 -20.11 -40.24
N ILE A 190 20.02 -19.44 -39.27
CA ILE A 190 21.14 -18.51 -39.53
C ILE A 190 22.28 -19.22 -40.25
N GLU A 191 22.64 -20.43 -39.82
CA GLU A 191 23.66 -21.24 -40.50
C GLU A 191 23.21 -21.73 -41.89
N LYS A 192 21.95 -22.17 -42.03
CA LYS A 192 21.34 -22.54 -43.33
C LYS A 192 21.41 -21.38 -44.33
N TYR A 193 21.15 -20.15 -43.86
CA TYR A 193 21.10 -18.95 -44.69
C TYR A 193 22.37 -18.09 -44.61
N LYS A 194 23.52 -18.64 -44.18
CA LYS A 194 24.75 -17.88 -43.96
C LYS A 194 25.24 -17.06 -45.17
N THR A 195 24.93 -17.51 -46.40
CA THR A 195 25.27 -16.82 -47.66
C THR A 195 24.16 -15.88 -48.16
N HIS A 196 23.00 -15.86 -47.50
CA HIS A 196 21.84 -15.04 -47.84
C HIS A 196 21.68 -13.94 -46.79
N SER A 197 22.43 -12.84 -46.96
CA SER A 197 22.52 -11.76 -45.98
C SER A 197 21.16 -11.25 -45.49
N ALA A 198 20.19 -11.02 -46.38
CA ALA A 198 18.87 -10.54 -45.99
C ALA A 198 18.11 -11.53 -45.09
N LYS A 199 18.11 -12.82 -45.45
CA LYS A 199 17.45 -13.87 -44.66
C LYS A 199 18.07 -14.02 -43.28
N LYS A 200 19.40 -14.08 -43.23
CA LYS A 200 20.16 -14.13 -41.98
C LYS A 200 19.83 -12.93 -41.09
N GLN A 201 19.87 -11.72 -41.65
CA GLN A 201 19.61 -10.49 -40.91
C GLN A 201 18.17 -10.44 -40.37
N GLY A 202 17.19 -10.86 -41.16
CA GLY A 202 15.79 -10.94 -40.70
C GLY A 202 15.62 -11.84 -39.49
N ILE A 203 16.24 -13.02 -39.51
CA ILE A 203 16.19 -13.97 -38.38
C ILE A 203 16.90 -13.38 -37.16
N GLU A 204 18.06 -12.77 -37.34
CA GLU A 204 18.79 -12.10 -36.24
C GLU A 204 17.96 -10.95 -35.64
N ASN A 205 17.28 -10.16 -36.46
CA ASN A 205 16.39 -9.08 -36.00
C ASN A 205 15.22 -9.62 -35.17
N TYR A 206 14.58 -10.69 -35.65
CA TYR A 206 13.49 -11.37 -34.95
C TYR A 206 13.96 -11.95 -33.60
N VAL A 207 15.10 -12.63 -33.56
CA VAL A 207 15.68 -13.16 -32.31
C VAL A 207 16.02 -12.03 -31.34
N ASN A 208 16.58 -10.93 -31.81
CA ASN A 208 16.88 -9.78 -30.96
C ASN A 208 15.60 -9.17 -30.37
N ALA A 209 14.55 -8.98 -31.18
CA ALA A 209 13.26 -8.51 -30.68
C ALA A 209 12.64 -9.45 -29.65
N PHE A 210 12.76 -10.77 -29.86
CA PHE A 210 12.31 -11.78 -28.90
C PHE A 210 13.11 -11.72 -27.60
N ASN A 211 14.43 -11.56 -27.67
CA ASN A 211 15.29 -11.45 -26.50
C ASN A 211 15.01 -10.20 -25.67
N ASP A 212 14.81 -9.05 -26.33
CA ASP A 212 14.41 -7.81 -25.66
C ASP A 212 13.10 -8.02 -24.90
N PHE A 213 12.09 -8.62 -25.56
CA PHE A 213 10.80 -8.95 -24.95
C PHE A 213 10.93 -9.92 -23.76
N VAL A 214 11.74 -10.97 -23.90
CA VAL A 214 12.02 -11.97 -22.86
C VAL A 214 12.67 -11.33 -21.65
N ALA A 215 13.66 -10.45 -21.86
CA ALA A 215 14.37 -9.78 -20.78
C ALA A 215 13.42 -8.97 -19.90
N VAL A 216 12.60 -8.11 -20.52
CA VAL A 216 11.61 -7.30 -19.79
C VAL A 216 10.52 -8.17 -19.15
N SER A 217 10.08 -9.24 -19.83
CA SER A 217 9.09 -10.16 -19.27
C SER A 217 9.59 -10.88 -18.02
N ASN A 218 10.87 -11.27 -17.99
CA ASN A 218 11.51 -11.86 -16.83
C ASN A 218 11.67 -10.86 -15.68
N GLU A 219 12.01 -9.60 -15.96
CA GLU A 219 12.06 -8.52 -14.95
C GLU A 219 10.69 -8.28 -14.30
N ILE A 220 9.62 -8.25 -15.10
CA ILE A 220 8.24 -8.11 -14.61
C ILE A 220 7.86 -9.29 -13.70
N GLY A 221 8.24 -10.51 -14.11
CA GLY A 221 7.89 -11.75 -13.43
C GLY A 221 6.61 -12.41 -13.99
N PHE A 222 6.66 -13.72 -14.14
CA PHE A 222 5.56 -14.52 -14.69
C PHE A 222 4.51 -14.90 -13.64
N SER A 223 4.92 -14.99 -12.38
CA SER A 223 4.03 -15.30 -11.26
C SER A 223 3.98 -14.15 -10.26
N LYS A 224 3.08 -14.24 -9.29
CA LYS A 224 3.01 -13.29 -8.16
C LYS A 224 4.26 -13.34 -7.27
N GLN A 225 5.10 -14.37 -7.41
CA GLN A 225 6.24 -14.67 -6.55
C GLN A 225 7.59 -14.43 -7.23
N THR A 226 7.60 -13.85 -8.44
CA THR A 226 8.85 -13.54 -9.17
C THR A 226 8.85 -12.10 -9.67
N GLY A 227 10.05 -11.56 -9.91
CA GLY A 227 10.25 -10.23 -10.51
C GLY A 227 9.64 -9.07 -9.73
N LEU A 228 9.34 -7.99 -10.44
CA LEU A 228 8.73 -6.77 -9.89
C LEU A 228 7.32 -7.01 -9.34
N LYS A 229 6.58 -8.01 -9.86
CA LYS A 229 5.29 -8.42 -9.26
C LYS A 229 5.44 -8.91 -7.83
N ASN A 230 6.48 -9.69 -7.53
CA ASN A 230 6.77 -10.12 -6.17
C ASN A 230 7.14 -8.96 -5.27
N GLU A 231 7.96 -8.04 -5.78
CA GLU A 231 8.34 -6.85 -5.02
C GLU A 231 7.12 -6.03 -4.63
N LEU A 232 6.22 -5.73 -5.58
CA LEU A 232 4.98 -5.01 -5.29
C LEU A 232 4.09 -5.76 -4.28
N ASN A 233 3.94 -7.09 -4.41
CA ASN A 233 3.16 -7.89 -3.45
C ASN A 233 3.77 -7.83 -2.05
N ASN A 234 5.09 -8.00 -1.92
CA ASN A 234 5.75 -7.91 -0.62
C ASN A 234 5.59 -6.52 0.02
N ARG A 235 5.64 -5.43 -0.78
CA ARG A 235 5.37 -4.07 -0.27
C ARG A 235 3.91 -3.87 0.13
N THR A 236 2.97 -4.52 -0.58
CA THR A 236 1.55 -4.51 -0.22
C THR A 236 1.36 -5.18 1.15
N ASP A 237 1.95 -6.37 1.33
CA ASP A 237 1.85 -7.12 2.57
C ASP A 237 2.52 -6.38 3.74
N GLU A 238 3.72 -5.81 3.53
CA GLU A 238 4.44 -4.99 4.52
C GLU A 238 3.60 -3.77 4.97
N LEU A 239 2.93 -3.09 4.03
CA LEU A 239 2.09 -1.94 4.33
C LEU A 239 0.82 -2.35 5.10
N LEU A 240 0.17 -3.45 4.71
CA LEU A 240 -1.00 -3.99 5.40
C LEU A 240 -0.67 -4.44 6.82
N GLU A 241 0.47 -5.12 7.01
CA GLU A 241 0.93 -5.55 8.33
C GLU A 241 1.25 -4.36 9.24
N ALA A 242 1.94 -3.33 8.73
CA ALA A 242 2.26 -2.13 9.48
C ALA A 242 1.00 -1.37 9.92
N ILE A 243 0.03 -1.19 9.01
CA ILE A 243 -1.26 -0.56 9.33
C ILE A 243 -2.07 -1.40 10.33
N GLY A 244 -2.10 -2.73 10.17
CA GLY A 244 -2.78 -3.62 11.11
C GLY A 244 -2.18 -3.59 12.52
N SER A 245 -0.85 -3.53 12.60
CA SER A 245 -0.11 -3.37 13.86
C SER A 245 -0.43 -2.02 14.52
N LEU A 246 -0.42 -0.93 13.75
CA LEU A 246 -0.79 0.40 14.25
C LEU A 246 -2.24 0.43 14.77
N SER A 247 -3.19 -0.14 14.03
CA SER A 247 -4.58 -0.24 14.45
C SER A 247 -4.74 -1.00 15.77
N THR A 248 -4.01 -2.11 15.93
CA THR A 248 -4.02 -2.90 17.18
C THR A 248 -3.45 -2.09 18.35
N LYS A 249 -2.32 -1.38 18.14
CA LYS A 249 -1.70 -0.53 19.17
C LYS A 249 -2.62 0.63 19.58
N ALA A 250 -3.32 1.24 18.63
CA ALA A 250 -4.28 2.29 18.90
C ALA A 250 -5.43 1.77 19.76
N GLU A 251 -6.02 0.63 19.40
CA GLU A 251 -7.07 -0.02 20.20
C GLU A 251 -6.60 -0.33 21.63
N GLU A 252 -5.39 -0.87 21.81
CA GLU A 252 -4.84 -1.09 23.15
C GLU A 252 -4.62 0.21 23.93
N TYR A 253 -4.25 1.31 23.24
CA TYR A 253 -4.13 2.62 23.87
C TYR A 253 -5.50 3.13 24.33
N THR A 254 -6.53 3.01 23.51
CA THR A 254 -7.90 3.46 23.83
C THR A 254 -8.44 2.72 25.05
N ILE A 255 -8.29 1.39 25.08
CA ILE A 255 -8.69 0.53 26.20
C ILE A 255 -7.96 0.93 27.48
N ARG A 256 -6.63 1.14 27.41
CA ARG A 256 -5.81 1.55 28.57
C ARG A 256 -6.17 2.95 29.06
N ALA A 257 -6.44 3.89 28.16
CA ALA A 257 -6.85 5.25 28.50
C ALA A 257 -8.21 5.23 29.22
N PHE A 258 -9.17 4.46 28.71
CA PHE A 258 -10.48 4.29 29.33
C PHE A 258 -10.39 3.64 30.72
N ALA A 259 -9.64 2.53 30.85
CA ALA A 259 -9.44 1.84 32.13
C ALA A 259 -8.77 2.76 33.17
N ARG A 260 -7.76 3.54 32.76
CA ARG A 260 -7.10 4.52 33.63
C ARG A 260 -8.09 5.61 34.07
N GLY A 261 -8.93 6.10 33.15
CA GLY A 261 -9.94 7.10 33.48
C GLY A 261 -11.00 6.59 34.45
N HIS A 262 -11.50 5.37 34.23
CA HIS A 262 -12.40 4.71 35.15
C HIS A 262 -11.79 4.56 36.55
N ASN A 263 -10.54 4.09 36.64
CA ASN A 263 -9.84 3.95 37.92
C ASN A 263 -9.64 5.30 38.63
N MET A 264 -9.25 6.35 37.91
CA MET A 264 -9.12 7.70 38.49
C MET A 264 -10.46 8.21 39.01
N PHE A 265 -11.55 7.97 38.29
CA PHE A 265 -12.90 8.35 38.71
C PHE A 265 -13.34 7.58 39.97
N MET A 266 -13.11 6.27 40.02
CA MET A 266 -13.39 5.44 41.21
C MET A 266 -12.59 5.88 42.43
N ILE A 267 -11.30 6.18 42.27
CA ILE A 267 -10.46 6.74 43.36
C ILE A 267 -11.00 8.09 43.82
N ALA A 268 -11.41 8.96 42.90
CA ALA A 268 -11.99 10.27 43.24
C ALA A 268 -13.30 10.13 44.05
N ILE A 269 -14.16 9.17 43.70
CA ILE A 269 -15.39 8.88 44.46
C ILE A 269 -15.06 8.34 45.85
N ILE A 270 -14.18 7.34 45.96
CA ILE A 270 -13.83 6.72 47.25
C ILE A 270 -13.19 7.77 48.17
N THR A 271 -12.28 8.59 47.65
CA THR A 271 -11.65 9.67 48.43
C THR A 271 -12.67 10.71 48.86
N ALA A 272 -13.62 11.11 48.00
CA ALA A 272 -14.70 12.01 48.37
C ALA A 272 -15.60 11.42 49.48
N VAL A 273 -16.04 10.16 49.35
CA VAL A 273 -16.93 9.50 50.32
C VAL A 273 -16.23 9.31 51.67
N THR A 274 -15.00 8.79 51.67
CA THR A 274 -14.21 8.61 52.91
C THR A 274 -13.96 9.93 53.62
N PHE A 275 -13.63 10.98 52.87
CA PHE A 275 -13.42 12.31 53.40
C PHE A 275 -14.70 12.90 54.00
N CYS A 276 -15.85 12.76 53.32
CA CYS A 276 -17.16 13.12 53.87
C CYS A 276 -17.47 12.37 55.17
N PHE A 277 -17.21 11.07 55.22
CA PHE A 277 -17.46 10.24 56.40
C PHE A 277 -16.61 10.66 57.61
N VAL A 278 -15.30 10.87 57.42
CA VAL A 278 -14.39 11.37 58.47
C VAL A 278 -14.86 12.72 59.00
N LEU A 279 -15.31 13.62 58.12
CA LEU A 279 -15.81 14.93 58.51
C LEU A 279 -17.11 14.87 59.32
N ILE A 280 -18.05 14.00 58.95
CA ILE A 280 -19.28 13.79 59.74
C ILE A 280 -18.92 13.36 61.17
N ILE A 281 -17.96 12.44 61.33
CA ILE A 281 -17.49 11.99 62.65
C ILE A 281 -16.85 13.15 63.43
N LEU A 282 -16.00 13.97 62.79
CA LEU A 282 -15.34 15.10 63.45
C LEU A 282 -16.34 16.18 63.89
N ILE A 283 -17.35 16.46 63.08
CA ILE A 283 -18.41 17.42 63.43
C ILE A 283 -19.27 16.86 64.56
N ALA A 284 -19.65 15.58 64.49
CA ALA A 284 -20.44 14.90 65.53
C ALA A 284 -19.72 14.85 66.88
N ARG A 285 -18.39 14.69 66.89
CA ARG A 285 -17.57 14.71 68.13
C ARG A 285 -17.37 16.10 68.75
N LYS A 286 -17.51 17.17 67.95
CA LYS A 286 -17.41 18.57 68.42
C LYS A 286 -18.78 19.18 68.78
N LEU A 287 -19.86 18.43 68.65
CA LEU A 287 -21.20 18.72 69.15
C LEU A 287 -21.39 18.06 70.51
#